data_AF-A0A6G4ZIS7-F1
#
_entry.id   AF-A0A6G4ZIS7-F1
#
_cell.length_a   1.000
_cell.length_b   1.000
_cell.length_c   1.000
_cell.angle_alpha   90.00
_cell.angle_beta   90.00
_cell.angle_gamma   90.00
#
_symmetry.space_group_name_H-M   'P 1'
#
loop_
_entity.id
_entity.type
_entity.pdbx_description
1 polymer ?
#
loop_
_entity_poly.entity_id
_entity_poly.type
_entity_poly.pdbx_seq_one_letter_code
_entity_poly.pdbx_strand_id
1 'polypeptide(L)' 'MLKAYKYRIYPNIEQQIYIAKACGCSRFIYNQMLANRIEVYEANKDILTPKEMSKLYLTPAKFKKEYEWLKEVDSLALAN' A
#
# COMPACT_ATOMS: atom_id res chain seq x y z
N MET A 1 15.04 -11.06 34.10
CA MET A 1 16.20 -11.21 33.20
C MET A 1 15.70 -11.05 31.77
N LEU A 2 16.09 -10.00 31.05
CA LEU A 2 15.66 -9.82 29.66
C LEU A 2 16.45 -10.78 28.76
N LYS A 3 15.74 -11.59 27.96
CA LYS A 3 16.35 -12.47 26.95
C LYS A 3 16.08 -11.91 25.57
N ALA A 4 17.10 -11.87 24.74
CA ALA A 4 16.99 -11.55 23.32
C ALA A 4 17.36 -12.79 22.50
N TYR A 5 16.69 -12.96 21.36
CA TYR A 5 16.94 -14.04 20.43
C TYR A 5 17.25 -13.46 19.06
N LYS A 6 18.23 -14.06 18.37
CA LYS A 6 18.59 -13.71 17.00
C LYS A 6 18.23 -14.87 16.08
N TYR A 7 17.40 -14.58 15.09
CA TYR A 7 16.99 -15.55 14.09
C TYR A 7 17.35 -15.05 12.69
N ARG A 8 17.62 -15.99 11.79
CA ARG A 8 17.72 -15.74 10.35
C ARG A 8 16.78 -16.68 9.64
N ILE A 9 15.96 -16.13 8.75
CA ILE A 9 15.06 -16.89 7.90
C ILE A 9 15.78 -17.24 6.58
N TYR A 10 15.54 -18.46 6.09
CA TYR A 10 15.99 -18.92 4.77
C TYR A 10 14.74 -19.37 4.00
N PRO A 11 14.07 -18.44 3.30
CA PRO A 11 12.81 -18.73 2.65
C PRO A 11 12.99 -19.71 1.49
N ASN A 12 12.06 -20.65 1.34
CA ASN A 12 11.97 -21.49 0.16
C ASN A 12 11.49 -20.67 -1.06
N ILE A 13 11.43 -21.30 -2.24
CA ILE A 13 11.09 -20.62 -3.49
C ILE A 13 9.70 -19.96 -3.41
N GLU A 14 8.70 -20.66 -2.89
CA GLU A 14 7.33 -20.13 -2.76
C GLU A 14 7.27 -18.91 -1.85
N GLN A 15 7.99 -18.95 -0.72
CA GLN A 15 8.08 -17.85 0.24
C GLN A 15 8.81 -16.64 -0.37
N GLN A 16 9.88 -16.86 -1.13
CA GLN A 16 10.58 -15.77 -1.83
C GLN A 16 9.66 -15.07 -2.84
N ILE A 17 8.90 -15.85 -3.62
CA ILE A 17 7.91 -15.32 -4.55
C ILE A 17 6.84 -14.53 -3.81
N TYR A 18 6.31 -15.07 -2.71
CA TYR A 18 5.28 -14.40 -1.92
C TYR A 18 5.78 -13.07 -1.32
N ILE A 19 7.00 -13.05 -0.75
CA ILE A 19 7.60 -11.82 -0.21
C ILE A 19 7.80 -10.79 -1.32
N ALA A 20 8.31 -11.20 -2.48
CA ALA A 20 8.49 -10.31 -3.63
C ALA A 20 7.15 -9.73 -4.10
N LYS A 21 6.10 -10.56 -4.20
CA LYS A 21 4.74 -10.11 -4.52
C LYS A 21 4.23 -9.12 -3.47
N ALA A 22 4.35 -9.44 -2.18
CA ALA A 22 3.89 -8.57 -1.09
C ALA A 22 4.56 -7.19 -1.17
N CYS A 23 5.88 -7.13 -1.24
CA CYS A 23 6.62 -5.87 -1.37
C CYS A 23 6.26 -5.11 -2.67
N GLY A 24 6.13 -5.83 -3.79
CA GLY A 24 5.75 -5.23 -5.07
C GLY A 24 4.34 -4.62 -5.05
N CYS A 25 3.36 -5.36 -4.52
CA CYS A 25 1.98 -4.91 -4.37
C CYS A 25 1.89 -3.69 -3.44
N SER A 26 2.57 -3.71 -2.28
CA SER A 26 2.62 -2.58 -1.35
C SER A 26 3.22 -1.33 -2.00
N ARG A 27 4.31 -1.48 -2.75
CA ARG A 27 4.91 -0.35 -3.49
C ARG A 27 3.97 0.19 -4.56
N PHE A 28 3.33 -0.70 -5.31
CA PHE A 28 2.40 -0.31 -6.37
C PHE A 28 1.22 0.50 -5.81
N ILE A 29 0.53 -0.02 -4.78
CA ILE A 29 -0.64 0.64 -4.21
C ILE A 29 -0.28 2.00 -3.60
N TYR A 30 0.86 2.08 -2.91
CA TYR A 30 1.36 3.34 -2.35
C TYR A 30 1.57 4.38 -3.45
N ASN A 31 2.22 4.01 -4.55
CA ASN A 31 2.46 4.92 -5.67
C ASN A 31 1.16 5.39 -6.33
N GLN A 32 0.17 4.50 -6.51
CA GLN A 32 -1.14 4.87 -7.05
C GLN A 32 -1.88 5.85 -6.14
N MET A 33 -1.88 5.59 -4.83
CA MET A 33 -2.49 6.48 -3.85
C MET A 33 -1.77 7.84 -3.78
N LEU A 34 -0.44 7.86 -3.85
CA LEU A 34 0.34 9.09 -3.87
C LEU A 34 0.05 9.91 -5.13
N ALA A 35 0.04 9.28 -6.31
CA ALA A 35 -0.31 9.95 -7.56
C ALA A 35 -1.71 10.58 -7.47
N ASN A 36 -2.71 9.83 -7.00
CA ASN A 36 -4.06 10.36 -6.80
C ASN A 36 -4.10 11.55 -5.83
N ARG A 37 -3.34 11.50 -4.73
CA ARG A 37 -3.27 12.62 -3.77
C ARG A 37 -2.66 13.87 -4.40
N ILE A 38 -1.61 13.71 -5.21
CA ILE A 38 -0.98 14.81 -5.94
C ILE A 38 -1.98 15.43 -6.92
N GLU A 39 -2.69 14.62 -7.71
CA GLU A 39 -3.73 15.10 -8.63
C GLU A 39 -4.84 15.88 -7.92
N VAL A 40 -5.38 15.33 -6.82
CA VAL A 40 -6.41 16.00 -6.02
C VAL A 40 -5.88 17.31 -5.44
N TYR A 41 -4.65 17.32 -4.94
CA TYR A 41 -4.03 18.52 -4.39
C TYR A 41 -3.86 19.60 -5.44
N GLU A 42 -3.23 19.30 -6.58
CA GLU A 42 -2.99 20.29 -7.65
C GLU A 42 -4.30 20.87 -8.20
N ALA A 43 -5.37 20.08 -8.26
CA ALA A 43 -6.67 20.56 -8.71
C ALA A 43 -7.43 21.42 -7.68
N ASN A 44 -7.13 21.32 -6.38
CA ASN A 44 -8.00 21.88 -5.32
C ASN A 44 -7.28 22.70 -4.24
N LYS A 45 -5.94 22.82 -4.27
CA LYS A 45 -5.13 23.45 -3.21
C LYS A 45 -5.54 24.89 -2.85
N ASP A 46 -6.10 25.63 -3.80
CA ASP A 46 -6.53 27.03 -3.60
C ASP A 46 -8.02 27.18 -3.24
N ILE A 47 -8.78 26.08 -3.25
CA ILE A 47 -10.25 26.07 -3.09
C ILE A 47 -10.67 25.33 -1.83
N LEU A 48 -10.02 24.21 -1.53
CA LEU A 48 -10.41 23.29 -0.46
C LEU A 48 -9.37 23.24 0.65
N THR A 49 -9.84 23.08 1.88
CA THR A 49 -8.96 22.79 3.00
C THR A 49 -8.37 21.37 2.89
N PRO A 50 -7.24 21.08 3.57
CA PRO A 50 -6.67 19.72 3.58
C PRO A 50 -7.66 18.63 4.03
N LYS A 51 -8.57 18.95 4.96
CA LYS A 51 -9.60 18.03 5.47
C LYS A 51 -10.69 17.75 4.44
N GLU A 52 -10.96 18.68 3.54
CA GLU A 52 -11.92 18.51 2.46
C GLU A 52 -11.29 17.70 1.32
N MET A 53 -10.05 18.03 0.94
CA MET A 53 -9.29 17.25 -0.04
C MET A 53 -9.12 15.80 0.39
N SER A 54 -8.90 15.52 1.69
CA SER A 54 -8.72 14.15 2.16
C SER A 54 -9.94 13.24 1.94
N LYS A 55 -11.14 13.82 1.79
CA LYS A 55 -12.36 13.06 1.49
C LYS A 55 -12.44 12.62 0.03
N LEU A 56 -11.66 13.24 -0.85
CA LEU A 56 -11.60 12.94 -2.29
C LEU A 56 -10.57 11.84 -2.62
N TYR A 57 -9.63 11.57 -1.70
CA TYR A 57 -8.59 10.56 -1.92
C TYR A 57 -9.18 9.17 -2.11
N LEU A 58 -8.64 8.44 -3.08
CA LEU A 58 -9.00 7.07 -3.34
C LEU A 58 -8.50 6.16 -2.21
N THR A 59 -9.33 5.18 -1.84
CA THR A 59 -8.99 4.18 -0.83
C THR A 59 -8.44 2.92 -1.49
N PRO A 60 -7.63 2.11 -0.77
CA PRO A 60 -7.12 0.83 -1.27
C PRO A 60 -8.22 -0.09 -1.83
N ALA A 61 -9.44 0.00 -1.30
CA ALA A 61 -10.58 -0.80 -1.75
C ALA A 61 -10.99 -0.52 -3.21
N LYS A 62 -10.81 0.71 -3.72
CA LYS A 62 -11.09 1.02 -5.12
C LYS A 62 -10.08 0.35 -6.05
N PHE A 63 -8.80 0.45 -5.73
CA PHE A 63 -7.73 -0.18 -6.50
C PHE A 63 -7.80 -1.72 -6.47
N LYS A 64 -8.22 -2.34 -5.35
CA LYS A 64 -8.41 -3.79 -5.27
C LYS A 64 -9.52 -4.34 -6.18
N LYS A 65 -10.46 -3.50 -6.63
CA LYS A 65 -11.49 -3.88 -7.62
C LYS A 65 -10.95 -3.82 -9.05
N GLU A 66 -10.01 -2.90 -9.30
CA GLU A 66 -9.39 -2.70 -10.61
C GLU A 66 -8.24 -3.69 -10.84
N TYR A 67 -7.47 -3.96 -9.78
CA TYR A 67 -6.30 -4.82 -9.79
C TYR A 67 -6.54 -6.04 -8.89
N GLU A 68 -7.25 -7.04 -9.42
CA GLU A 68 -7.62 -8.26 -8.66
C GLU A 68 -6.41 -9.01 -8.09
N TRP A 69 -5.24 -8.94 -8.74
CA TRP A 69 -3.99 -9.56 -8.26
C TRP A 69 -3.48 -8.97 -6.93
N LEU A 70 -3.95 -7.79 -6.52
CA LEU A 70 -3.69 -7.26 -5.17
C LEU A 70 -4.31 -8.14 -4.07
N LYS A 71 -5.24 -9.04 -4.39
CA LYS A 71 -5.83 -10.00 -3.45
C LYS A 71 -4.94 -11.22 -3.21
N GLU A 72 -3.86 -11.39 -3.97
CA GLU A 72 -2.92 -12.50 -3.80
C GLU A 72 -1.99 -12.35 -2.58
N VAL A 73 -1.96 -11.16 -1.97
CA VAL A 73 -1.09 -10.84 -0.83
C VAL A 73 -1.91 -10.38 0.37
N ASP A 74 -1.28 -10.38 1.55
CA ASP A 74 -1.95 -10.01 2.79
C ASP A 74 -2.57 -8.60 2.70
N SER A 75 -3.83 -8.49 3.13
CA SER A 75 -4.59 -7.26 3.00
C SER A 75 -4.05 -6.10 3.84
N LEU A 76 -3.40 -6.40 4.98
CA LEU A 76 -2.79 -5.42 5.88
C LEU A 76 -1.49 -4.86 5.27
N ALA A 77 -0.75 -5.67 4.50
CA ALA A 77 0.41 -5.19 3.76
C ALA A 77 0.06 -4.10 2.73
N LEU A 78 -1.21 -4.01 2.31
CA LEU A 78 -1.73 -3.04 1.34
C LEU A 78 -2.52 -1.89 1.99
N ALA A 79 -2.66 -1.88 3.32
CA ALA A 79 -3.51 -0.94 4.04
C ALA A 79 -2.75 0.25 4.66
N ASN A 80 -1.42 0.33 4.46
CA ASN A 80 -0.55 1.35 5.04
C ASN A 80 -0.21 2.47 4.05
#